data_AF-A0A9D7IY32-F1
#
_entry.id   AF-A0A9D7IY32-F1
#
_cell.length_a   1.000
_cell.length_b   1.000
_cell.length_c   1.000
_cell.angle_alpha   90.00
_cell.angle_beta   90.00
_cell.angle_gamma   90.00
#
_symmetry.space_group_name_H-M   'P 1'
#
loop_
_entity.id
_entity.type
_entity.pdbx_description
1 polymer ?
#
loop_
_entity_poly.entity_id
_entity_poly.type
_entity_poly.pdbx_seq_one_letter_code
_entity_poly.pdbx_strand_id
1 'polypeptide(L)'
;MRKIAEKIEYSPTTIYLYFKDKSDLLVQICEETFAGLAKKLEAIDAKYDDPFEGLKEGCRAYINFALKHPNHYKVVFIMMPQEEADAGQYEYVGSMGDKAFSYLRENVANCIKQNKKSRVDVVDVDVASQVIWAALHGLTSLLITHKDFPWASREKLIGQMIDMIIRTVQE
;
A
#
# COMPACT_ATOMS: atom_id res chain seq x y z
N MET A 1 -4.61 -21.37 13.39
CA MET A 1 -5.87 -21.34 14.18
C MET A 1 -5.66 -21.70 15.65
N ARG A 2 -5.19 -22.90 16.03
CA ARG A 2 -5.02 -23.28 17.46
C ARG A 2 -4.20 -22.29 18.30
N LYS A 3 -3.01 -21.88 17.82
CA LYS A 3 -2.16 -20.86 18.49
C LYS A 3 -2.84 -19.49 18.62
N ILE A 4 -3.75 -19.15 17.71
CA ILE A 4 -4.50 -17.89 17.77
C ILE A 4 -5.53 -18.00 18.89
N ALA A 5 -6.33 -19.08 18.88
CA ALA A 5 -7.32 -19.41 19.91
C ALA A 5 -6.75 -19.38 21.32
N GLU A 6 -5.59 -20.02 21.52
CA GLU A 6 -4.87 -19.97 22.79
C GLU A 6 -4.52 -18.54 23.22
N LYS A 7 -4.03 -17.71 22.29
CA LYS A 7 -3.61 -16.34 22.58
C LYS A 7 -4.78 -15.38 22.87
N ILE A 8 -5.96 -15.66 22.31
CA ILE A 8 -7.18 -14.86 22.56
C ILE A 8 -8.07 -15.49 23.64
N GLU A 9 -7.65 -16.62 24.24
CA GLU A 9 -8.39 -17.35 25.27
C GLU A 9 -9.75 -17.92 24.80
N TYR A 10 -9.85 -18.29 23.52
CA TYR A 10 -11.03 -18.95 22.94
C TYR A 10 -10.72 -20.37 22.45
N SER A 11 -11.78 -21.17 22.25
CA SER A 11 -11.64 -22.45 21.58
C SER A 11 -11.30 -22.26 20.09
N PRO A 12 -10.51 -23.16 19.45
CA PRO A 12 -10.31 -23.12 18.00
C PRO A 12 -11.62 -23.15 17.22
N THR A 13 -12.63 -23.90 17.70
CA THR A 13 -13.96 -24.00 17.09
C THR A 13 -14.64 -22.64 16.98
N THR A 14 -14.50 -21.77 17.99
CA THR A 14 -15.05 -20.41 17.96
C THR A 14 -14.52 -19.61 16.78
N ILE A 15 -13.22 -19.73 16.47
CA ILE A 15 -12.62 -18.98 15.34
C ILE A 15 -13.16 -19.50 14.00
N TYR A 16 -13.40 -20.81 13.88
CA TYR A 16 -13.96 -21.41 12.67
C TYR A 16 -15.42 -21.02 12.40
N LEU A 17 -16.13 -20.43 13.37
CA LEU A 17 -17.45 -19.83 13.13
C LEU A 17 -17.36 -18.55 12.28
N TYR A 18 -16.21 -17.88 12.29
CA TYR A 18 -15.99 -16.61 11.59
C TYR A 18 -15.13 -16.76 10.34
N PHE A 19 -14.17 -17.69 10.36
CA PHE A 19 -13.23 -17.88 9.27
C PHE A 19 -13.17 -19.34 8.85
N LYS A 20 -13.37 -19.62 7.57
CA LYS A 20 -13.36 -20.98 7.01
C LYS A 20 -12.04 -21.69 7.30
N ASP A 21 -10.94 -20.96 7.13
CA ASP A 21 -9.59 -21.46 7.34
C ASP A 21 -8.62 -20.30 7.66
N LYS A 22 -7.32 -20.62 7.69
CA LYS A 22 -6.28 -19.62 7.93
C LYS A 22 -6.18 -18.62 6.79
N SER A 23 -6.41 -19.03 5.54
CA SER A 23 -6.30 -18.17 4.37
C SER A 23 -7.41 -17.13 4.38
N ASP A 24 -8.65 -17.53 4.70
CA ASP A 24 -9.78 -16.63 4.87
C ASP A 24 -9.52 -15.56 5.95
N LEU A 25 -9.00 -15.96 7.12
CA LEU A 25 -8.57 -15.01 8.16
C LEU A 25 -7.51 -14.02 7.67
N LEU A 26 -6.54 -14.47 6.87
CA LEU A 26 -5.49 -13.60 6.33
C LEU A 26 -6.06 -12.62 5.30
N VAL A 27 -6.99 -13.05 4.44
CA VAL A 27 -7.69 -12.17 3.49
C VAL A 27 -8.44 -11.07 4.24
N GLN A 28 -9.16 -11.40 5.32
CA GLN A 28 -9.86 -10.39 6.13
C GLN A 28 -8.90 -9.40 6.79
N ILE A 29 -7.75 -9.87 7.29
CA ILE A 29 -6.69 -8.98 7.81
C ILE A 29 -6.16 -8.05 6.71
N CYS A 30 -6.00 -8.55 5.48
CA CYS A 30 -5.58 -7.74 4.34
C CYS A 30 -6.62 -6.66 4.01
N GLU A 31 -7.88 -7.03 3.90
CA GLU A 31 -8.98 -6.10 3.63
C GLU A 31 -9.09 -5.00 4.70
N GLU A 32 -9.03 -5.36 5.99
CA GLU A 32 -9.03 -4.39 7.08
C GLU A 32 -7.81 -3.45 7.02
N THR A 33 -6.64 -4.00 6.69
CA THR A 33 -5.40 -3.23 6.57
C THR A 33 -5.50 -2.22 5.42
N PHE A 34 -6.00 -2.64 4.26
CA PHE A 34 -6.22 -1.75 3.13
C PHE A 34 -7.34 -0.75 3.37
N ALA A 35 -8.42 -1.11 4.07
CA ALA A 35 -9.47 -0.17 4.45
C ALA A 35 -8.91 0.98 5.31
N GLY A 36 -8.03 0.65 6.26
CA GLY A 36 -7.33 1.63 7.08
C GLY A 36 -6.42 2.56 6.26
N LEU A 37 -5.74 2.03 5.25
CA LEU A 37 -4.91 2.81 4.31
C LEU A 37 -5.78 3.70 3.39
N ALA A 38 -6.80 3.13 2.76
CA ALA A 38 -7.72 3.82 1.87
C ALA A 38 -8.36 5.03 2.55
N LYS A 39 -8.82 4.88 3.80
CA LYS A 39 -9.35 5.99 4.61
C LYS A 39 -8.34 7.12 4.83
N LYS A 40 -7.05 6.80 4.95
CA LYS A 40 -6.00 7.82 5.09
C LYS A 40 -5.75 8.56 3.78
N LEU A 41 -5.71 7.84 2.67
CA LEU A 41 -5.52 8.42 1.34
C LEU A 41 -6.72 9.33 0.98
N GLU A 42 -7.94 8.86 1.21
CA GLU A 42 -9.17 9.64 1.04
C GLU A 42 -9.14 10.97 1.83
N ALA A 43 -8.68 10.93 3.08
CA ALA A 43 -8.57 12.12 3.91
C ALA A 43 -7.48 13.11 3.42
N ILE A 44 -6.45 12.62 2.73
CA ILE A 44 -5.40 13.44 2.13
C ILE A 44 -5.95 14.12 0.88
N ASP A 45 -6.63 13.37 0.02
CA ASP A 45 -7.24 13.89 -1.20
C ASP A 45 -8.29 14.97 -0.90
N ALA A 46 -9.05 14.81 0.18
CA ALA A 46 -10.00 15.83 0.64
C ALA A 46 -9.34 17.07 1.27
N LYS A 47 -8.06 16.99 1.65
CA LYS A 47 -7.35 18.06 2.37
C LYS A 47 -6.50 18.94 1.46
N TYR A 48 -5.91 18.39 0.40
CA TYR A 48 -4.96 19.10 -0.44
C TYR A 48 -5.54 19.35 -1.84
N ASP A 49 -5.72 20.63 -2.19
CA ASP A 49 -6.20 21.02 -3.52
C ASP A 49 -5.12 20.88 -4.61
N ASP A 50 -3.83 21.00 -4.24
CA ASP A 50 -2.71 20.80 -5.17
C ASP A 50 -2.38 19.30 -5.29
N PRO A 51 -2.56 18.67 -6.46
CA PRO A 51 -2.33 17.23 -6.65
C PRO A 51 -0.88 16.83 -6.39
N PHE A 52 0.10 17.72 -6.58
CA PHE A 52 1.49 17.40 -6.23
C PHE A 52 1.67 17.25 -4.72
N GLU A 53 1.05 18.12 -3.92
CA GLU A 53 1.07 17.99 -2.46
C GLU A 53 0.23 16.79 -1.99
N GLY A 54 -0.92 16.53 -2.62
CA GLY A 54 -1.72 15.32 -2.39
C GLY A 54 -0.92 14.04 -2.61
N LEU A 55 -0.23 13.93 -3.75
CA LEU A 55 0.63 12.79 -4.06
C LEU A 55 1.79 12.64 -3.07
N LYS A 56 2.48 13.73 -2.71
CA LYS A 56 3.57 13.71 -1.71
C LYS A 56 3.09 13.13 -0.38
N GLU A 57 1.97 13.64 0.11
CA GLU A 57 1.42 13.26 1.40
C GLU A 57 0.84 11.84 1.36
N GLY A 58 0.24 11.44 0.24
CA GLY A 58 -0.21 10.07 -0.02
C GLY A 58 0.94 9.07 0.03
N CYS A 59 2.05 9.35 -0.67
CA CYS A 59 3.26 8.53 -0.64
C CYS A 59 3.82 8.41 0.79
N ARG A 60 3.88 9.53 1.52
CA ARG A 60 4.35 9.54 2.92
C ARG A 60 3.43 8.73 3.83
N ALA A 61 2.13 8.87 3.67
CA ALA A 61 1.13 8.17 4.45
C ALA A 61 1.19 6.66 4.22
N TYR A 62 1.36 6.22 2.97
CA TYR A 62 1.58 4.83 2.61
C TYR A 62 2.77 4.22 3.37
N ILE A 63 3.96 4.85 3.30
CA ILE A 63 5.17 4.33 3.94
C ILE A 63 4.99 4.31 5.46
N ASN A 64 4.52 5.42 6.04
CA ASN A 64 4.34 5.53 7.50
C ASN A 64 3.30 4.54 8.03
N PHE A 65 2.23 4.28 7.27
CA PHE A 65 1.23 3.29 7.63
C PHE A 65 1.85 1.89 7.70
N ALA A 66 2.58 1.48 6.66
CA ALA A 66 3.26 0.20 6.62
C ALA A 66 4.32 0.04 7.74
N LEU A 67 5.11 1.10 8.01
CA LEU A 67 6.11 1.09 9.09
C LEU A 67 5.49 1.01 10.49
N LYS A 68 4.27 1.56 10.67
CA LYS A 68 3.50 1.44 11.92
C LYS A 68 2.89 0.04 12.09
N HIS A 69 2.59 -0.64 10.97
CA HIS A 69 1.96 -1.96 10.94
C HIS A 69 2.82 -3.02 10.21
N PRO A 70 4.08 -3.26 10.62
CA PRO A 70 5.03 -4.05 9.84
C PRO A 70 4.65 -5.53 9.71
N ASN A 71 3.93 -6.08 10.69
CA ASN A 71 3.44 -7.47 10.62
C ASN A 71 2.26 -7.60 9.65
N HIS A 72 1.36 -6.61 9.59
CA HIS A 72 0.27 -6.59 8.61
C HIS A 72 0.85 -6.46 7.21
N TYR A 73 1.81 -5.56 7.02
CA TYR A 73 2.51 -5.41 5.74
C TYR A 73 3.17 -6.72 5.27
N LYS A 74 3.85 -7.45 6.18
CA LYS A 74 4.42 -8.77 5.86
C LYS A 74 3.36 -9.77 5.43
N VAL A 75 2.23 -9.80 6.12
CA VAL A 75 1.11 -10.68 5.76
C VAL A 75 0.59 -10.34 4.36
N VAL A 76 0.28 -9.06 4.12
CA VAL A 76 -0.35 -8.59 2.87
C VAL A 76 0.58 -8.76 1.67
N PHE A 77 1.87 -8.45 1.80
CA PHE A 77 2.75 -8.28 0.63
C PHE A 77 3.93 -9.24 0.55
N ILE A 78 4.22 -10.00 1.60
CA ILE A 78 5.43 -10.86 1.66
C ILE A 78 5.07 -12.34 1.89
N MET A 79 4.02 -12.63 2.66
CA MET A 79 3.73 -13.99 3.14
C MET A 79 2.55 -14.68 2.46
N MET A 80 1.70 -13.96 1.71
CA MET A 80 0.58 -14.58 0.97
C MET A 80 1.15 -15.48 -0.14
N PRO A 81 0.95 -16.81 -0.08
CA PRO A 81 1.40 -17.71 -1.14
C PRO A 81 0.66 -17.39 -2.43
N GLN A 82 1.38 -17.02 -3.49
CA GLN A 82 0.78 -16.86 -4.82
C GLN A 82 0.38 -18.20 -5.47
N GLU A 83 0.91 -19.33 -4.98
CA GLU A 83 0.75 -20.65 -5.62
C GLU A 83 -0.53 -21.41 -5.22
N GLU A 84 -1.26 -21.01 -4.18
CA GLU A 84 -2.55 -21.61 -3.79
C GLU A 84 -3.76 -20.74 -4.11
N ALA A 85 -3.53 -19.50 -4.54
CA ALA A 85 -4.54 -18.76 -5.26
C ALA A 85 -4.58 -19.35 -6.68
N ASP A 86 -5.54 -20.23 -6.95
CA ASP A 86 -6.15 -20.25 -8.30
C ASP A 86 -6.25 -18.78 -8.71
N ALA A 87 -5.70 -18.44 -9.88
CA ALA A 87 -5.44 -17.07 -10.38
C ALA A 87 -6.70 -16.18 -10.51
N GLY A 88 -7.47 -16.06 -9.43
CA GLY A 88 -8.87 -15.64 -9.40
C GLY A 88 -9.54 -15.66 -8.01
N GLN A 89 -8.87 -16.02 -6.88
CA GLN A 89 -9.51 -15.97 -5.54
C GLN A 89 -9.21 -14.71 -4.70
N TYR A 90 -8.10 -14.00 -4.94
CA TYR A 90 -8.05 -12.59 -4.53
C TYR A 90 -8.67 -11.79 -5.66
N GLU A 91 -9.99 -11.61 -5.60
CA GLU A 91 -10.71 -10.77 -6.53
C GLU A 91 -10.27 -9.32 -6.28
N TYR A 92 -9.17 -8.93 -6.94
CA TYR A 92 -8.53 -7.63 -6.74
C TYR A 92 -9.55 -6.53 -7.01
N VAL A 93 -10.35 -6.69 -8.06
CA VAL A 93 -11.39 -5.75 -8.47
C VAL A 93 -12.44 -5.56 -7.37
N GLY A 94 -12.58 -4.33 -6.87
CA GLY A 94 -13.55 -4.00 -5.83
C GLY A 94 -13.09 -4.28 -4.39
N SER A 95 -11.88 -4.84 -4.21
CA SER A 95 -11.25 -4.99 -2.90
C SER A 95 -10.82 -3.64 -2.31
N MET A 96 -10.55 -3.60 -1.01
CA MET A 96 -9.96 -2.42 -0.38
C MET A 96 -8.56 -2.12 -0.92
N GLY A 97 -7.83 -3.14 -1.38
CA GLY A 97 -6.53 -2.98 -2.04
C GLY A 97 -6.63 -2.22 -3.35
N ASP A 98 -7.62 -2.57 -4.19
CA ASP A 98 -7.90 -1.86 -5.45
C ASP A 98 -8.41 -0.44 -5.21
N LYS A 99 -9.23 -0.23 -4.18
CA LYS A 99 -9.62 1.12 -3.74
C LYS A 99 -8.39 1.95 -3.34
N ALA A 100 -7.48 1.40 -2.54
CA ALA A 100 -6.26 2.09 -2.13
C ALA A 100 -5.35 2.43 -3.33
N PHE A 101 -5.22 1.51 -4.29
CA PHE A 101 -4.45 1.75 -5.51
C PHE A 101 -5.11 2.78 -6.43
N SER A 102 -6.44 2.82 -6.49
CA SER A 102 -7.18 3.81 -7.27
C SER A 102 -6.91 5.24 -6.82
N TYR A 103 -6.79 5.49 -5.50
CA TYR A 103 -6.38 6.81 -5.01
C TYR A 103 -4.98 7.24 -5.49
N LEU A 104 -4.01 6.32 -5.54
CA LEU A 104 -2.70 6.61 -6.12
C LEU A 104 -2.83 6.97 -7.60
N ARG A 105 -3.58 6.17 -8.36
CA ARG A 105 -3.80 6.36 -9.79
C ARG A 105 -4.46 7.69 -10.11
N GLU A 106 -5.48 8.06 -9.36
CA GLU A 106 -6.18 9.35 -9.50
C GLU A 106 -5.25 10.53 -9.19
N ASN A 107 -4.47 10.46 -8.11
CA ASN A 107 -3.49 11.50 -7.79
C ASN A 107 -2.43 11.67 -8.88
N VAL A 108 -1.90 10.57 -9.42
CA VAL A 108 -0.94 10.58 -10.53
C VAL A 108 -1.57 11.20 -11.78
N ALA A 109 -2.79 10.80 -12.13
CA ALA A 109 -3.52 11.39 -13.26
C ALA A 109 -3.72 12.90 -13.11
N ASN A 110 -4.07 13.35 -11.90
CA ASN A 110 -4.26 14.76 -11.59
C ASN A 110 -2.94 15.56 -11.69
N CYS A 111 -1.82 15.00 -11.21
CA CYS A 111 -0.50 15.60 -11.35
C CYS A 111 -0.12 15.79 -12.83
N ILE A 112 -0.26 14.73 -13.63
CA ILE A 112 0.06 14.75 -15.07
C ILE A 112 -0.82 15.76 -15.80
N LYS A 113 -2.13 15.79 -15.51
CA LYS A 113 -3.08 16.75 -16.11
C LYS A 113 -2.75 18.20 -15.78
N GLN A 114 -2.28 18.48 -14.56
CA GLN A 114 -1.88 19.83 -14.14
C GLN A 114 -0.57 20.28 -14.81
N ASN A 115 0.26 19.33 -15.23
CA ASN A 115 1.52 19.61 -15.90
C ASN A 115 1.34 19.96 -17.38
N LYS A 116 1.08 21.24 -17.66
CA LYS A 116 0.91 21.79 -19.03
C LYS A 116 2.18 21.76 -19.89
N LYS A 117 3.34 21.36 -19.35
CA LYS A 117 4.66 21.43 -20.00
C LYS A 117 5.25 20.07 -20.38
N SER A 118 4.61 18.96 -20.02
CA SER A 118 5.16 17.65 -20.32
C SER A 118 5.27 17.48 -21.84
N ARG A 119 6.52 17.42 -22.31
CA ARG A 119 6.90 17.05 -23.69
C ARG A 119 6.96 15.53 -23.86
N VAL A 120 6.54 14.79 -22.84
CA VAL A 120 6.61 13.33 -22.78
C VAL A 120 5.39 12.80 -23.51
N ASP A 121 5.61 11.86 -24.44
CA ASP A 121 4.58 10.98 -24.95
C ASP A 121 3.71 10.52 -23.77
N VAL A 122 2.41 10.83 -23.82
CA VAL A 122 1.39 10.56 -22.79
C VAL A 122 1.90 9.56 -21.74
N VAL A 123 2.40 10.07 -20.61
CA VAL A 123 2.83 9.19 -19.51
C VAL A 123 1.64 8.33 -19.16
N ASP A 124 1.76 7.02 -19.44
CA ASP A 124 0.70 6.08 -19.15
C ASP A 124 0.49 6.08 -17.63
N VAL A 125 -0.67 6.61 -17.21
CA VAL A 125 -1.03 6.79 -15.81
C VAL A 125 -0.93 5.46 -15.06
N ASP A 126 -1.31 4.35 -15.68
CA ASP A 126 -1.26 3.04 -15.07
C ASP A 126 0.20 2.60 -14.87
N VAL A 127 1.04 2.76 -15.89
CA VAL A 127 2.48 2.44 -15.78
C VAL A 127 3.15 3.29 -14.71
N ALA A 128 2.92 4.61 -14.70
CA ALA A 128 3.49 5.52 -13.71
C ALA A 128 3.04 5.14 -12.29
N SER A 129 1.75 4.86 -12.10
CA SER A 129 1.20 4.46 -10.79
C SER A 129 1.80 3.14 -10.30
N GLN A 130 1.96 2.15 -11.19
CA GLN A 130 2.58 0.86 -10.84
C GLN A 130 4.06 1.02 -10.49
N VAL A 131 4.82 1.83 -11.24
CA VAL A 131 6.24 2.10 -10.95
C VAL A 131 6.41 2.84 -9.62
N ILE A 132 5.58 3.86 -9.38
CA ILE A 132 5.57 4.60 -8.10
C ILE A 132 5.25 3.65 -6.94
N TRP A 133 4.21 2.83 -7.08
CA TRP A 133 3.85 1.84 -6.07
C TRP A 133 5.00 0.85 -5.82
N ALA A 134 5.64 0.33 -6.87
CA ALA A 134 6.79 -0.56 -6.75
C ALA A 134 7.97 0.10 -6.00
N ALA A 135 8.26 1.37 -6.29
CA ALA A 135 9.33 2.12 -5.61
C ALA A 135 9.03 2.32 -4.11
N LEU A 136 7.79 2.73 -3.78
CA LEU A 136 7.33 2.86 -2.39
C LEU A 136 7.40 1.50 -1.66
N HIS A 137 6.98 0.43 -2.33
CA HIS A 137 7.07 -0.94 -1.80
C HIS A 137 8.51 -1.36 -1.54
N GLY A 138 9.42 -1.08 -2.47
CA GLY A 138 10.83 -1.42 -2.36
C GLY A 138 11.45 -0.80 -1.11
N LEU A 139 11.32 0.52 -0.95
CA LEU A 139 11.85 1.20 0.23
C LEU A 139 11.21 0.69 1.52
N THR A 140 9.87 0.56 1.54
CA THR A 140 9.12 0.13 2.73
C THR A 140 9.48 -1.29 3.16
N SER A 141 9.54 -2.23 2.21
CA SER A 141 9.88 -3.63 2.47
C SER A 141 11.30 -3.75 3.03
N LEU A 142 12.27 -3.03 2.46
CA LEU A 142 13.65 -3.01 2.93
C LEU A 142 13.77 -2.43 4.34
N LEU A 143 13.09 -1.32 4.64
CA LEU A 143 13.06 -0.73 5.99
C LEU A 143 12.43 -1.67 7.04
N ILE A 144 11.49 -2.53 6.63
CA ILE A 144 10.83 -3.50 7.53
C ILE A 144 11.69 -4.76 7.75
N THR A 145 12.38 -5.22 6.70
CA THR A 145 13.05 -6.54 6.67
C THR A 145 14.55 -6.47 6.98
N HIS A 146 15.23 -5.39 6.58
CA HIS A 146 16.69 -5.23 6.69
C HIS A 146 17.03 -4.20 7.78
N LYS A 147 16.70 -4.52 9.04
CA LYS A 147 16.88 -3.58 10.17
C LYS A 147 18.35 -3.34 10.55
N ASP A 148 19.22 -4.30 10.27
CA ASP A 148 20.65 -4.24 10.62
C ASP A 148 21.49 -3.53 9.55
N PHE A 149 20.89 -3.19 8.40
CA PHE A 149 21.56 -2.39 7.38
C PHE A 149 21.72 -0.95 7.90
N PRO A 150 22.88 -0.30 7.68
CA PRO A 150 23.17 1.06 8.17
C PRO A 150 22.45 2.13 7.35
N TRP A 151 21.12 2.16 7.42
CA TRP A 151 20.28 3.14 6.75
C TRP A 151 20.61 4.57 7.20
N ALA A 152 20.52 5.52 6.27
CA ALA A 152 20.35 6.92 6.64
C ALA A 152 19.04 7.10 7.44
N SER A 153 18.81 8.30 8.00
CA SER A 153 17.57 8.54 8.76
C SER A 153 16.34 8.26 7.89
N ARG A 154 15.34 7.59 8.48
CA ARG A 154 14.12 7.19 7.77
C ARG A 154 13.44 8.37 7.09
N GLU A 155 13.38 9.51 7.77
CA GLU A 155 12.80 10.74 7.23
C GLU A 155 13.52 11.22 5.96
N LYS A 156 14.86 11.17 5.93
CA LYS A 156 15.63 11.54 4.72
C LYS A 156 15.39 10.59 3.57
N LEU A 157 15.34 9.27 3.84
CA LEU A 157 15.06 8.26 2.81
C LEU A 157 13.67 8.42 2.23
N ILE A 158 12.66 8.61 3.10
CA ILE A 158 11.26 8.84 2.68
C ILE A 158 11.17 10.14 1.88
N GLY A 159 11.77 11.22 2.36
CA GLY A 159 11.80 12.51 1.66
C GLY A 159 12.40 12.37 0.26
N GLN A 160 13.58 11.75 0.13
CA GLN A 160 14.19 11.58 -1.18
C GLN A 160 13.42 10.68 -2.13
N MET A 161 12.81 9.60 -1.62
CA MET A 161 11.94 8.76 -2.44
C MET A 161 10.77 9.57 -3.01
N ILE A 162 10.11 10.37 -2.16
CA ILE A 162 9.00 11.22 -2.58
C ILE A 162 9.47 12.27 -3.60
N ASP A 163 10.61 12.93 -3.37
CA ASP A 163 11.16 13.91 -4.31
C ASP A 163 11.44 13.30 -5.69
N MET A 164 11.94 12.05 -5.73
CA MET A 164 12.12 11.31 -6.99
C MET A 164 10.79 11.01 -7.69
N ILE A 165 9.78 10.54 -6.95
CA ILE A 165 8.44 10.26 -7.47
C ILE A 165 7.80 11.53 -8.06
N ILE A 166 7.91 12.65 -7.36
CA ILE A 166 7.31 13.91 -7.83
C ILE A 166 7.97 14.38 -9.12
N ARG A 167 9.30 14.25 -9.26
CA ARG A 167 9.98 14.54 -10.53
C ARG A 167 9.44 13.71 -11.70
N THR A 168 9.14 12.42 -11.48
CA THR A 168 8.63 11.55 -12.56
C THR A 168 7.25 11.96 -13.12
N VAL A 169 6.47 12.74 -12.37
CA VAL A 169 5.15 13.25 -12.82
C VAL A 169 5.19 14.75 -13.17
N GLN A 170 6.34 15.41 -12.95
CA GLN A 170 6.57 16.84 -13.23
C GLN A 170 7.37 17.09 -14.52
N GLU A 171 8.09 16.10 -15.03
CA GLU A 171 8.86 16.18 -16.28
C GLU A 171 8.00 15.78 -17.50
#